data_AF-A0AB34KMK7-F1
#
_entry.id   AF-A0AB34KMK7-F1
#
_cell.length_a   1.000
_cell.length_b   1.000
_cell.length_c   1.000
_cell.angle_alpha   90.00
_cell.angle_beta   90.00
_cell.angle_gamma   90.00
#
_symmetry.space_group_name_H-M   'P 1'
#
loop_
_entity.id
_entity.type
_entity.pdbx_description
1 polymer ?
#
loop_
_entity_poly.entity_id
_entity_poly.type
_entity_poly.pdbx_seq_one_letter_code
_entity_poly.pdbx_strand_id
1 'polypeptide(L)'
;MKAFDFVGMTECVVEMRERLENSQHENDGLDRASAKQDVQAPRGTVGDSEDEEEMLDDPRWPEKPENMHSDATVEEEDFRNLLVIDNIAHITSPTLKNSHVQGQALLATFMRSLAHLTRAHDICTLVYNTAVTYPRDQTTEATPSIFSSCSLRPALGKSFAYSLDLHLLLHKVPMTAEDAKSVYATHSAIPQPSQKLASVLEVMQDRHNNRVGHWAAFRTEPEGGLAAVS
;
A
#
# COMPACT_ATOMS: atom_id res chain seq x y z
N MET A 1 -17.61 -0.41 27.16
CA MET A 1 -16.53 -0.71 26.19
C MET A 1 -15.57 0.47 26.25
N LYS A 2 -14.25 0.25 26.41
CA LYS A 2 -13.27 1.35 26.23
C LYS A 2 -13.23 1.69 24.74
N ALA A 3 -13.23 2.97 24.40
CA ALA A 3 -13.01 3.39 23.01
C ALA A 3 -11.52 3.22 22.67
N PHE A 4 -11.22 2.63 21.51
CA PHE A 4 -9.90 2.72 20.91
C PHE A 4 -9.79 4.08 20.24
N ASP A 5 -8.78 4.87 20.60
CA ASP A 5 -8.63 6.26 20.17
C ASP A 5 -7.30 6.48 19.44
N PHE A 6 -6.99 7.75 19.13
CA PHE A 6 -5.77 8.10 18.39
C PHE A 6 -4.50 7.75 19.16
N VAL A 7 -4.52 7.76 20.50
CA VAL A 7 -3.38 7.38 21.33
C VAL A 7 -3.17 5.88 21.25
N GLY A 8 -4.21 5.07 21.46
CA GLY A 8 -4.15 3.61 21.32
C GLY A 8 -3.70 3.16 19.92
N MET A 9 -4.14 3.86 18.87
CA MET A 9 -3.67 3.61 17.49
C MET A 9 -2.17 3.90 17.34
N THR A 10 -1.66 5.00 17.92
CA THR A 10 -0.22 5.29 17.89
C THR A 10 0.60 4.31 18.74
N GLU A 11 0.09 3.88 19.89
CA GLU A 11 0.74 2.90 20.77
C GLU A 11 0.92 1.55 20.05
N CYS A 12 -0.12 1.02 19.39
CA CYS A 12 -0.02 -0.23 18.63
C CYS A 12 0.97 -0.15 17.45
N VAL A 13 1.10 1.02 16.79
CA VAL A 13 2.08 1.21 15.69
C VAL A 13 3.52 1.33 16.23
N VAL A 14 3.70 1.90 17.42
CA VAL A 14 5.00 1.91 18.13
C VAL A 14 5.37 0.51 18.60
N GLU A 15 4.44 -0.24 19.20
CA GLU A 15 4.68 -1.64 19.61
C GLU A 15 5.03 -2.53 18.40
N MET A 16 4.34 -2.35 17.26
CA MET A 16 4.70 -3.06 16.03
C MET A 16 6.11 -2.72 15.56
N ARG A 17 6.51 -1.43 15.62
CA ARG A 17 7.87 -1.00 15.29
C ARG A 17 8.92 -1.66 16.19
N GLU A 18 8.71 -1.62 17.51
CA GLU A 18 9.65 -2.20 18.47
C GLU A 18 9.83 -3.71 18.24
N ARG A 19 8.74 -4.43 17.90
CA ARG A 19 8.81 -5.85 17.51
C ARG A 19 9.66 -6.06 16.25
N LEU A 20 9.45 -5.25 15.21
CA LEU A 20 10.20 -5.35 13.93
C LEU A 20 11.69 -5.03 14.09
N GLU A 21 12.03 -3.98 14.85
CA GLU A 21 13.42 -3.58 15.13
C GLU A 21 14.15 -4.66 15.95
N ASN A 22 13.48 -5.27 16.94
CA ASN A 22 14.03 -6.41 17.67
C ASN A 22 14.25 -7.65 16.78
N SER A 23 13.28 -8.00 15.93
CA SER A 23 13.40 -9.16 15.02
C SER A 23 14.54 -9.00 14.01
N GLN A 24 14.79 -7.78 13.51
CA GLN A 24 15.95 -7.51 12.66
C GLN A 24 17.28 -7.72 13.41
N HIS A 25 17.37 -7.30 14.67
CA HIS A 25 18.58 -7.50 15.48
C HIS A 25 18.88 -8.96 15.84
N GLU A 26 17.87 -9.82 15.97
CA GLU A 26 18.08 -11.26 16.19
C GLU A 26 18.67 -11.94 14.93
N ASN A 27 18.16 -11.62 13.74
CA ASN A 27 18.68 -12.13 12.46
C ASN A 27 20.12 -11.63 12.18
N ASP A 28 20.37 -10.32 12.30
CA ASP A 28 21.71 -9.70 12.14
C ASP A 28 22.77 -10.34 13.07
N GLY A 29 22.34 -10.84 14.23
CA GLY A 29 23.19 -11.53 15.20
C GLY A 29 23.60 -12.93 14.76
N LEU A 30 22.72 -13.67 14.08
CA LEU A 30 22.97 -15.02 13.58
C LEU A 30 23.89 -15.01 12.36
N ASP A 31 23.64 -14.15 11.37
CA ASP A 31 24.49 -14.05 10.18
C ASP A 31 25.93 -13.62 10.54
N ARG A 32 26.09 -12.72 11.52
CA ARG A 32 27.39 -12.31 12.04
C ARG A 32 28.08 -13.35 12.94
N ALA A 33 27.39 -14.39 13.36
CA ALA A 33 27.99 -15.56 14.00
C ALA A 33 28.51 -16.53 12.92
N SER A 34 27.67 -16.87 11.93
CA SER A 34 28.03 -17.74 10.80
C SER A 34 29.20 -17.19 9.99
N ALA A 35 29.21 -15.89 9.67
CA ALA A 35 30.24 -15.22 8.88
C ALA A 35 31.63 -15.14 9.56
N LYS A 36 31.82 -15.69 10.76
CA LYS A 36 33.11 -15.71 11.49
C LYS A 36 33.84 -17.05 11.46
N GLN A 37 33.27 -18.10 10.86
CA GLN A 37 33.80 -19.45 11.02
C GLN A 37 34.77 -19.91 9.91
N ASP A 38 34.79 -19.26 8.74
CA ASP A 38 35.58 -19.70 7.56
C ASP A 38 36.47 -18.61 6.91
N VAL A 39 37.35 -17.97 7.69
CA VAL A 39 38.62 -17.41 7.16
C VAL A 39 39.77 -17.63 8.15
N GLN A 40 40.44 -18.79 8.07
CA GLN A 40 41.72 -19.01 8.74
C GLN A 40 42.87 -19.02 7.73
N ALA A 41 43.41 -17.83 7.43
CA ALA A 41 44.60 -17.62 6.60
C ALA A 41 45.71 -16.88 7.37
N PRO A 42 47.00 -17.07 7.04
CA PRO A 42 48.10 -16.81 7.99
C PRO A 42 48.66 -15.39 7.97
N ARG A 43 49.54 -15.12 8.95
CA ARG A 43 50.27 -13.86 9.10
C ARG A 43 51.21 -13.56 7.92
N GLY A 44 50.91 -12.48 7.20
CA GLY A 44 51.87 -11.43 6.82
C GLY A 44 53.07 -11.79 5.94
N THR A 45 53.05 -11.31 4.70
CA THR A 45 54.24 -10.86 3.95
C THR A 45 53.79 -9.68 3.09
N VAL A 46 54.66 -8.68 2.90
CA VAL A 46 54.45 -7.56 1.97
C VAL A 46 55.25 -7.85 0.70
N GLY A 47 54.68 -7.57 -0.46
CA GLY A 47 55.35 -7.71 -1.75
C GLY A 47 54.93 -6.59 -2.69
N ASP A 48 55.78 -5.56 -2.80
CA ASP A 48 55.74 -4.61 -3.91
C ASP A 48 56.49 -5.20 -5.09
N SER A 49 55.85 -5.24 -6.26
CA SER A 49 56.51 -5.36 -7.56
C SER A 49 55.52 -5.00 -8.67
N GLU A 50 55.66 -3.78 -9.20
CA GLU A 50 55.18 -3.45 -10.54
C GLU A 50 56.09 -4.16 -11.57
N ASP A 51 55.53 -4.58 -12.70
CA ASP A 51 56.22 -4.63 -14.00
C ASP A 51 55.16 -4.79 -15.11
N GLU A 52 55.36 -4.10 -16.24
CA GLU A 52 54.48 -4.13 -17.41
C GLU A 52 55.08 -5.04 -18.51
N GLU A 53 54.25 -5.78 -19.25
CA GLU A 53 54.57 -6.16 -20.64
C GLU A 53 53.29 -6.57 -21.42
N GLU A 54 53.02 -5.91 -22.56
CA GLU A 54 51.86 -6.18 -23.43
C GLU A 54 52.17 -7.24 -24.51
N MET A 55 51.22 -8.15 -24.82
CA MET A 55 51.17 -8.91 -26.10
C MET A 55 49.73 -9.35 -26.48
N LEU A 56 49.48 -9.58 -27.78
CA LEU A 56 48.18 -9.90 -28.42
C LEU A 56 48.35 -11.00 -29.51
N ASP A 57 47.34 -11.70 -30.05
CA ASP A 57 45.87 -11.71 -29.82
C ASP A 57 45.47 -12.84 -28.80
N ASP A 58 44.35 -13.58 -28.78
CA ASP A 58 43.19 -13.83 -29.67
C ASP A 58 41.87 -13.89 -28.85
N PRO A 59 40.75 -13.22 -29.24
CA PRO A 59 39.52 -13.30 -28.46
C PRO A 59 38.75 -14.59 -28.75
N ARG A 60 39.13 -15.66 -28.05
CA ARG A 60 38.27 -16.85 -27.90
C ARG A 60 37.08 -16.50 -27.02
N TRP A 61 35.97 -16.17 -27.66
CA TRP A 61 34.67 -16.01 -27.02
C TRP A 61 34.36 -17.26 -26.18
N PRO A 62 34.20 -17.16 -24.84
CA PRO A 62 33.66 -18.26 -24.05
C PRO A 62 32.25 -18.55 -24.55
N GLU A 63 31.96 -19.82 -24.84
CA GLU A 63 30.65 -20.21 -25.32
C GLU A 63 29.59 -19.89 -24.26
N LYS A 64 28.44 -19.39 -24.73
CA LYS A 64 27.30 -19.04 -23.91
C LYS A 64 26.92 -20.25 -23.03
N PRO A 65 27.00 -20.18 -21.69
CA PRO A 65 26.63 -21.31 -20.86
C PRO A 65 25.17 -21.68 -21.14
N GLU A 66 24.95 -22.94 -21.51
CA GLU A 66 23.61 -23.45 -21.73
C GLU A 66 22.80 -23.41 -20.44
N ASN A 67 21.48 -23.32 -20.54
CA ASN A 67 20.59 -23.32 -19.38
C ASN A 67 20.66 -24.66 -18.65
N MET A 68 21.60 -24.80 -17.71
CA MET A 68 21.41 -25.73 -16.60
C MET A 68 20.17 -25.28 -15.86
N HIS A 69 19.09 -26.06 -16.02
CA HIS A 69 17.93 -25.98 -15.15
C HIS A 69 18.37 -26.43 -13.75
N SER A 70 18.88 -25.49 -12.96
CA SER A 70 18.78 -25.59 -11.51
C SER A 70 17.30 -25.63 -11.19
N ASP A 71 16.81 -26.81 -10.81
CA ASP A 71 15.47 -27.01 -10.26
C ASP A 71 15.45 -26.41 -8.85
N ALA A 72 15.55 -25.07 -8.82
CA ALA A 72 15.48 -24.27 -7.62
C ALA A 72 14.02 -24.31 -7.17
N THR A 73 13.76 -25.15 -6.18
CA THR A 73 12.54 -25.12 -5.39
C THR A 73 12.22 -23.68 -5.04
N VAL A 74 11.05 -23.20 -5.48
CA VAL A 74 10.62 -21.83 -5.17
C VAL A 74 10.46 -21.74 -3.66
N GLU A 75 11.37 -21.03 -3.00
CA GLU A 75 11.20 -20.61 -1.61
C GLU A 75 10.10 -19.55 -1.61
N GLU A 76 8.86 -19.96 -1.35
CA GLU A 76 7.67 -19.09 -1.28
C GLU A 76 7.64 -18.21 -0.01
N GLU A 77 8.78 -17.61 0.36
CA GLU A 77 8.92 -16.74 1.54
C GLU A 77 9.40 -15.32 1.18
N ASP A 78 8.64 -14.63 0.33
CA ASP A 78 8.58 -13.16 0.32
C ASP A 78 7.36 -12.68 1.14
N PHE A 79 7.32 -13.05 2.42
CA PHE A 79 6.25 -12.72 3.36
C PHE A 79 6.29 -11.23 3.75
N ARG A 80 5.94 -10.36 2.81
CA ARG A 80 5.75 -8.93 3.04
C ARG A 80 4.61 -8.73 4.03
N ASN A 81 4.97 -8.32 5.25
CA ASN A 81 4.02 -8.10 6.33
C ASN A 81 2.90 -7.14 5.88
N LEU A 82 1.64 -7.47 6.20
CA LEU A 82 0.49 -6.64 5.85
C LEU A 82 -0.07 -5.96 7.09
N LEU A 83 0.13 -4.64 7.19
CA LEU A 83 -0.51 -3.80 8.21
C LEU A 83 -1.84 -3.24 7.66
N VAL A 84 -2.96 -3.63 8.28
CA VAL A 84 -4.28 -3.07 7.97
C VAL A 84 -4.73 -2.12 9.07
N ILE A 85 -5.12 -0.89 8.70
CA ILE A 85 -5.73 0.09 9.61
C ILE A 85 -7.18 0.33 9.15
N ASP A 86 -8.13 -0.32 9.80
CA ASP A 86 -9.58 -0.15 9.56
C ASP A 86 -10.29 0.44 10.80
N ASN A 87 -10.80 1.67 10.80
CA ASN A 87 -10.71 2.71 9.77
C ASN A 87 -10.20 4.02 10.41
N ILE A 88 -9.19 4.63 9.78
CA ILE A 88 -8.48 5.78 10.34
C ILE A 88 -9.42 6.99 10.57
N ALA A 89 -10.50 7.12 9.82
CA ALA A 89 -11.44 8.23 9.95
C ALA A 89 -12.25 8.18 11.26
N HIS A 90 -12.60 7.00 11.77
CA HIS A 90 -13.29 6.88 13.07
C HIS A 90 -12.41 7.40 14.22
N ILE A 91 -11.11 7.09 14.15
CA ILE A 91 -10.11 7.38 15.18
C ILE A 91 -9.70 8.86 15.16
N THR A 92 -9.62 9.47 13.98
CA THR A 92 -9.11 10.85 13.79
C THR A 92 -10.20 11.93 13.76
N SER A 93 -11.45 11.58 13.40
CA SER A 93 -12.58 12.52 13.33
C SER A 93 -12.83 13.32 14.62
N PRO A 94 -12.72 12.76 15.85
CA PRO A 94 -12.92 13.54 17.07
C PRO A 94 -11.89 14.67 17.20
N THR A 95 -10.61 14.37 16.96
CA THR A 95 -9.49 15.33 17.02
C THR A 95 -9.64 16.42 15.96
N LEU A 96 -9.98 16.04 14.72
CA LEU A 96 -10.22 16.96 13.61
C LEU A 96 -11.41 17.90 13.84
N LYS A 97 -12.47 17.43 14.53
CA LYS A 97 -13.63 18.25 14.91
C LYS A 97 -13.32 19.21 16.06
N ASN A 98 -12.49 18.80 17.02
CA ASN A 98 -12.12 19.64 18.17
C ASN A 98 -11.12 20.74 17.78
N SER A 99 -10.12 20.42 16.96
CA SER A 99 -9.15 21.39 16.44
C SER A 99 -8.64 20.94 15.07
N HIS A 100 -9.16 21.53 13.99
CA HIS A 100 -8.82 21.11 12.63
C HIS A 100 -7.32 21.22 12.34
N VAL A 101 -6.67 22.32 12.75
CA VAL A 101 -5.24 22.54 12.52
C VAL A 101 -4.39 21.51 13.28
N GLN A 102 -4.69 21.26 14.55
CA GLN A 102 -3.96 20.30 15.37
C GLN A 102 -4.23 18.85 14.91
N GLY A 103 -5.47 18.52 14.56
CA GLY A 103 -5.84 17.20 14.03
C GLY A 103 -5.17 16.89 12.70
N GLN A 104 -5.11 17.86 11.76
CA GLN A 104 -4.37 17.69 10.50
C GLN A 104 -2.86 17.56 10.74
N ALA A 105 -2.28 18.33 11.67
CA ALA A 105 -0.86 18.23 12.01
C ALA A 105 -0.49 16.88 12.65
N LEU A 106 -1.33 16.37 13.57
CA LEU A 106 -1.16 15.04 14.18
C LEU A 106 -1.32 13.93 13.13
N LEU A 107 -2.35 13.99 12.29
CA LEU A 107 -2.58 13.04 11.20
C LEU A 107 -1.41 13.01 10.21
N ALA A 108 -0.94 14.17 9.74
CA ALA A 108 0.19 14.26 8.81
C ALA A 108 1.51 13.77 9.44
N THR A 109 1.69 13.95 10.75
CA THR A 109 2.84 13.42 11.48
C THR A 109 2.76 11.89 11.62
N PHE A 110 1.60 11.36 12.02
CA PHE A 110 1.35 9.92 12.10
C PHE A 110 1.55 9.23 10.75
N MET A 111 0.93 9.74 9.68
CA MET A 111 1.08 9.15 8.34
C MET A 111 2.52 9.21 7.83
N ARG A 112 3.30 10.24 8.20
CA ARG A 112 4.74 10.30 7.87
C ARG A 112 5.54 9.23 8.61
N SER A 113 5.30 9.03 9.90
CA SER A 113 5.95 7.96 10.69
C SER A 113 5.55 6.57 10.19
N LEU A 114 4.25 6.37 9.90
CA LEU A 114 3.72 5.14 9.32
C LEU A 114 4.36 4.84 7.95
N ALA A 115 4.46 5.83 7.07
CA ALA A 115 5.08 5.68 5.76
C ALA A 115 6.62 5.58 5.80
N HIS A 116 7.27 5.96 6.91
CA HIS A 116 8.67 5.62 7.16
C HIS A 116 8.80 4.16 7.58
N LEU A 117 8.03 3.72 8.58
CA LEU A 117 8.00 2.35 9.09
C LEU A 117 7.69 1.34 7.96
N THR A 118 6.68 1.63 7.15
CA THR A 118 6.26 0.86 5.97
C THR A 118 7.45 0.56 5.05
N ARG A 119 8.35 1.54 4.83
CA ARG A 119 9.48 1.43 3.89
C ARG A 119 10.79 1.00 4.56
N ALA A 120 10.86 0.98 5.89
CA ALA A 120 12.04 0.53 6.64
C ALA A 120 12.09 -0.99 6.84
N HIS A 121 10.93 -1.67 6.77
CA HIS A 121 10.80 -3.12 6.99
C HIS A 121 9.99 -3.83 5.87
N ASP A 122 9.97 -3.26 4.66
CA ASP A 122 9.19 -3.66 3.46
C ASP A 122 7.78 -4.21 3.74
N ILE A 123 6.97 -3.41 4.44
CA ILE A 123 5.61 -3.73 4.86
C ILE A 123 4.62 -3.20 3.83
N CYS A 124 3.58 -3.96 3.49
CA CYS A 124 2.42 -3.43 2.81
C CYS A 124 1.47 -2.79 3.84
N THR A 125 1.26 -1.48 3.77
CA THR A 125 0.33 -0.78 4.70
C THR A 125 -0.94 -0.35 3.99
N LEU A 126 -2.07 -0.95 4.35
CA LEU A 126 -3.41 -0.67 3.84
C LEU A 126 -4.22 0.14 4.86
N VAL A 127 -4.57 1.38 4.51
CA VAL A 127 -5.33 2.29 5.40
C VAL A 127 -6.73 2.50 4.84
N TYR A 128 -7.74 1.95 5.50
CA TYR A 128 -9.15 2.18 5.16
C TYR A 128 -9.63 3.51 5.72
N ASN A 129 -10.34 4.26 4.88
CA ASN A 129 -10.87 5.59 5.14
C ASN A 129 -12.36 5.63 4.75
N THR A 130 -13.22 6.20 5.58
CA THR A 130 -14.64 6.39 5.26
C THR A 130 -14.82 7.32 4.05
N ALA A 131 -15.75 6.99 3.16
CA ALA A 131 -16.25 7.92 2.14
C ALA A 131 -17.54 8.60 2.61
N VAL A 132 -17.67 9.90 2.32
CA VAL A 132 -18.84 10.73 2.66
C VAL A 132 -19.48 11.32 1.40
N THR A 133 -20.80 11.46 1.41
CA THR A 133 -21.57 12.17 0.37
C THR A 133 -22.01 13.53 0.89
N TYR A 134 -21.85 14.57 0.07
CA TYR A 134 -22.43 15.89 0.32
C TYR A 134 -23.62 16.14 -0.63
N PRO A 135 -24.68 16.87 -0.20
CA PRO A 135 -25.71 17.34 -1.11
C PRO A 135 -25.09 18.16 -2.23
N ARG A 136 -25.50 17.90 -3.48
CA ARG A 136 -24.88 18.49 -4.68
C ARG A 136 -24.93 20.02 -4.66
N ASP A 137 -25.96 20.59 -4.04
CA ASP A 137 -26.20 22.03 -3.92
C ASP A 137 -25.30 22.72 -2.87
N GLN A 138 -24.55 21.96 -2.06
CA GLN A 138 -23.71 22.46 -0.97
C GLN A 138 -22.21 22.47 -1.31
N THR A 139 -21.78 21.95 -2.48
CA THR A 139 -20.36 21.91 -2.85
C THR A 139 -20.10 22.50 -4.24
N THR A 140 -19.38 23.62 -4.30
CA THR A 140 -18.87 24.20 -5.55
C THR A 140 -17.68 23.43 -6.14
N GLU A 141 -17.04 22.57 -5.36
CA GLU A 141 -15.93 21.73 -5.84
C GLU A 141 -16.43 20.57 -6.71
N ALA A 142 -15.76 20.31 -7.83
CA ALA A 142 -15.95 19.06 -8.59
C ALA A 142 -15.75 17.82 -7.70
N THR A 143 -16.47 16.74 -7.99
CA THR A 143 -16.23 15.42 -7.40
C THR A 143 -14.83 14.92 -7.81
N PRO A 144 -14.11 14.19 -6.94
CA PRO A 144 -12.77 13.73 -7.26
C PRO A 144 -12.74 12.53 -8.22
N SER A 145 -13.89 11.85 -8.40
CA SER A 145 -14.04 10.67 -9.26
C SER A 145 -14.32 11.07 -10.72
N ILE A 146 -13.79 10.28 -11.65
CA ILE A 146 -14.08 10.37 -13.10
C ILE A 146 -15.54 9.98 -13.42
N PHE A 147 -16.18 9.20 -12.54
CA PHE A 147 -17.57 8.79 -12.69
C PHE A 147 -18.49 9.91 -12.24
N SER A 148 -19.19 10.56 -13.18
CA SER A 148 -20.12 11.67 -12.88
C SER A 148 -21.33 11.28 -12.00
N SER A 149 -21.59 9.98 -11.85
CA SER A 149 -22.55 9.41 -10.89
C SER A 149 -22.01 9.30 -9.46
N CYS A 150 -20.69 9.33 -9.25
CA CYS A 150 -20.04 9.12 -7.97
C CYS A 150 -19.92 10.42 -7.16
N SER A 151 -20.78 10.58 -6.15
CA SER A 151 -20.80 11.73 -5.23
C SER A 151 -19.91 11.57 -4.00
N LEU A 152 -19.15 10.48 -3.91
CA LEU A 152 -18.30 10.15 -2.76
C LEU A 152 -17.06 11.05 -2.69
N ARG A 153 -16.67 11.40 -1.46
CA ARG A 153 -15.40 12.07 -1.14
C ARG A 153 -14.73 11.40 0.07
N PRO A 154 -13.39 11.31 0.14
CA PRO A 154 -12.68 10.80 1.32
C PRO A 154 -12.95 11.69 2.56
N ALA A 155 -13.28 11.10 3.70
CA ALA A 155 -13.68 11.82 4.91
C ALA A 155 -12.59 12.73 5.51
N LEU A 156 -11.31 12.39 5.28
CA LEU A 156 -10.15 13.15 5.75
C LEU A 156 -9.73 14.32 4.83
N GLY A 157 -10.47 14.56 3.75
CA GLY A 157 -10.24 15.66 2.82
C GLY A 157 -9.03 15.45 1.89
N LYS A 158 -8.72 16.50 1.12
CA LYS A 158 -7.72 16.45 0.03
C LYS A 158 -6.27 16.34 0.52
N SER A 159 -5.96 16.85 1.70
CA SER A 159 -4.61 16.82 2.29
C SER A 159 -4.12 15.40 2.54
N PHE A 160 -5.01 14.50 2.95
CA PHE A 160 -4.69 13.11 3.29
C PHE A 160 -4.09 12.33 2.12
N ALA A 161 -4.55 12.57 0.89
CA ALA A 161 -4.10 11.84 -0.30
C ALA A 161 -2.60 12.02 -0.61
N TYR A 162 -2.01 13.18 -0.27
CA TYR A 162 -0.56 13.42 -0.40
C TYR A 162 0.29 12.67 0.63
N SER A 163 -0.33 11.96 1.57
CA SER A 163 0.35 11.11 2.56
C SER A 163 0.39 9.62 2.16
N LEU A 164 -0.14 9.27 0.98
CA LEU A 164 -0.27 7.90 0.47
C LEU A 164 0.59 7.71 -0.78
N ASP A 165 1.13 6.49 -0.97
CA ASP A 165 1.79 6.10 -2.22
C ASP A 165 0.76 5.78 -3.34
N LEU A 166 -0.42 5.29 -2.95
CA LEU A 166 -1.56 4.99 -3.81
C LEU A 166 -2.86 5.28 -3.06
N HIS A 167 -3.84 5.91 -3.71
CA HIS A 167 -5.13 6.28 -3.13
C HIS A 167 -6.26 5.77 -4.02
N LEU A 168 -7.12 4.91 -3.46
CA LEU A 168 -8.15 4.17 -4.17
C LEU A 168 -9.54 4.54 -3.65
N LEU A 169 -10.51 4.67 -4.54
CA LEU A 169 -11.92 4.83 -4.20
C LEU A 169 -12.69 3.59 -4.63
N LEU A 170 -13.17 2.84 -3.63
CA LEU A 170 -14.13 1.75 -3.84
C LEU A 170 -15.55 2.34 -3.82
N HIS A 171 -16.29 2.15 -4.91
CA HIS A 171 -17.69 2.54 -5.03
C HIS A 171 -18.51 1.46 -5.76
N LYS A 172 -19.82 1.68 -5.93
CA LYS A 172 -20.70 0.75 -6.67
C LYS A 172 -21.35 1.45 -7.86
N VAL A 173 -21.49 0.73 -8.97
CA VAL A 173 -22.15 1.19 -10.20
C VAL A 173 -23.21 0.18 -10.65
N PRO A 174 -24.31 0.62 -11.29
CA PRO A 174 -25.32 -0.28 -11.86
C PRO A 174 -24.74 -1.09 -13.02
N MET A 175 -25.05 -2.39 -13.11
CA MET A 175 -24.52 -3.27 -14.16
C MET A 175 -25.20 -3.09 -15.51
N THR A 176 -26.52 -2.81 -15.54
CA THR A 176 -27.28 -2.63 -16.78
C THR A 176 -27.94 -1.27 -16.88
N ALA A 177 -28.41 -0.91 -18.07
CA ALA A 177 -29.24 0.29 -18.29
C ALA A 177 -30.61 0.22 -17.59
N GLU A 178 -31.06 -0.96 -17.14
CA GLU A 178 -32.27 -1.11 -16.33
C GLU A 178 -31.97 -0.88 -14.84
N ASP A 179 -30.88 -1.46 -14.33
CA ASP A 179 -30.36 -1.15 -12.99
C ASP A 179 -30.09 0.35 -12.84
N ALA A 180 -29.48 0.98 -13.86
CA ALA A 180 -29.19 2.41 -13.86
C ALA A 180 -30.46 3.28 -13.80
N LYS A 181 -31.53 2.89 -14.51
CA LYS A 181 -32.83 3.57 -14.38
C LYS A 181 -33.39 3.41 -12.97
N SER A 182 -33.33 2.21 -12.40
CA SER A 182 -33.83 1.93 -11.06
C SER A 182 -33.07 2.72 -9.98
N VAL A 183 -31.74 2.75 -10.06
CA VAL A 183 -30.83 3.41 -9.10
C VAL A 183 -30.85 4.93 -9.22
N TYR A 184 -30.95 5.51 -10.43
CA TYR A 184 -30.83 6.95 -10.62
C TYR A 184 -32.16 7.71 -10.77
N ALA A 185 -33.24 7.06 -11.21
CA ALA A 185 -34.58 7.68 -11.22
C ALA A 185 -35.20 7.70 -9.81
N THR A 186 -34.86 6.73 -8.96
CA THR A 186 -35.23 6.73 -7.55
C THR A 186 -34.18 7.51 -6.76
N HIS A 187 -34.49 8.71 -6.25
CA HIS A 187 -33.58 9.47 -5.37
C HIS A 187 -33.39 8.85 -3.97
N SER A 188 -33.58 7.54 -3.81
CA SER A 188 -33.31 6.79 -2.59
C SER A 188 -31.85 6.35 -2.56
N ALA A 189 -31.12 6.74 -1.51
CA ALA A 189 -29.73 6.31 -1.28
C ALA A 189 -29.58 4.83 -0.86
N ILE A 190 -30.66 4.05 -0.90
CA ILE A 190 -30.71 2.63 -0.51
C ILE A 190 -31.00 1.81 -1.77
N PRO A 191 -30.04 0.99 -2.26
CA PRO A 191 -30.30 0.08 -3.36
C PRO A 191 -31.40 -0.93 -3.02
N GLN A 192 -32.27 -1.22 -3.98
CA GLN A 192 -33.26 -2.30 -3.85
C GLN A 192 -32.58 -3.66 -4.10
N PRO A 193 -33.01 -4.75 -3.43
CA PRO A 193 -32.37 -6.07 -3.55
C PRO A 193 -32.50 -6.72 -4.94
N SER A 194 -33.29 -6.13 -5.84
CA SER A 194 -33.39 -6.49 -7.26
C SER A 194 -32.27 -5.92 -8.14
N GLN A 195 -31.56 -4.89 -7.69
CA GLN A 195 -30.60 -4.13 -8.49
C GLN A 195 -29.23 -4.82 -8.52
N LYS A 196 -28.72 -5.12 -9.72
CA LYS A 196 -27.39 -5.67 -9.94
C LYS A 196 -26.37 -4.53 -9.96
N LEU A 197 -25.49 -4.53 -8.96
CA LEU A 197 -24.40 -3.55 -8.82
C LEU A 197 -23.05 -4.24 -8.95
N ALA A 198 -22.16 -3.66 -9.74
CA ALA A 198 -20.73 -3.98 -9.72
C ALA A 198 -20.02 -3.10 -8.68
N SER A 199 -18.96 -3.65 -8.06
CA SER A 199 -17.99 -2.86 -7.31
C SER A 199 -16.96 -2.29 -8.29
N VAL A 200 -16.61 -1.01 -8.15
CA VAL A 200 -15.59 -0.33 -8.95
C VAL A 200 -14.51 0.20 -8.03
N LEU A 201 -13.27 -0.18 -8.31
CA LEU A 201 -12.07 0.35 -7.67
C LEU A 201 -11.43 1.37 -8.62
N GLU A 202 -11.34 2.63 -8.22
CA GLU A 202 -10.82 3.73 -9.01
C GLU A 202 -9.52 4.29 -8.41
N VAL A 203 -8.51 4.57 -9.24
CA VAL A 203 -7.24 5.18 -8.81
C VAL A 203 -7.37 6.71 -8.78
N MET A 204 -7.53 7.25 -7.58
CA MET A 204 -7.76 8.67 -7.32
C MET A 204 -6.48 9.49 -7.36
N GLN A 205 -5.40 8.92 -6.83
CA GLN A 205 -4.06 9.50 -6.80
C GLN A 205 -3.02 8.39 -6.71
N ASP A 206 -1.87 8.62 -7.33
CA ASP A 206 -0.75 7.69 -7.43
C ASP A 206 0.54 8.50 -7.35
N ARG A 207 1.49 8.10 -6.51
CA ARG A 207 2.79 8.79 -6.34
C ARG A 207 3.59 8.89 -7.64
N HIS A 208 3.40 7.95 -8.57
CA HIS A 208 4.06 7.96 -9.88
C HIS A 208 3.17 8.57 -10.98
N ASN A 209 1.93 8.94 -10.64
CA ASN A 209 0.95 9.61 -11.50
C ASN A 209 0.70 8.92 -12.87
N ASN A 210 1.00 7.63 -12.99
CA ASN A 210 0.85 6.86 -14.23
C ASN A 210 -0.40 5.98 -14.27
N ARG A 211 -1.07 5.77 -13.11
CA ARG A 211 -2.33 5.01 -13.01
C ARG A 211 -3.56 5.86 -12.69
N VAL A 212 -3.43 7.19 -12.51
CA VAL A 212 -4.57 8.04 -12.10
C VAL A 212 -5.69 7.99 -13.14
N GLY A 213 -6.92 7.78 -12.70
CA GLY A 213 -8.09 7.56 -13.57
C GLY A 213 -8.20 6.15 -14.16
N HIS A 214 -7.26 5.24 -13.88
CA HIS A 214 -7.48 3.81 -14.12
C HIS A 214 -8.52 3.28 -13.11
N TRP A 215 -9.28 2.29 -13.53
CA TRP A 215 -10.29 1.64 -12.70
C TRP A 215 -10.47 0.17 -13.10
N ALA A 216 -11.01 -0.62 -12.19
CA ALA A 216 -11.39 -2.01 -12.41
C ALA A 216 -12.77 -2.29 -11.82
N ALA A 217 -13.61 -3.06 -12.55
CA ALA A 217 -14.92 -3.49 -12.09
C ALA A 217 -14.91 -4.98 -11.71
N PHE A 218 -15.44 -5.29 -10.53
CA PHE A 218 -15.45 -6.63 -9.95
C PHE A 218 -16.77 -6.91 -9.20
N ARG A 219 -16.99 -8.18 -8.90
CA ARG A 219 -18.05 -8.69 -8.02
C ARG A 219 -17.39 -9.37 -6.82
N THR A 220 -18.01 -9.25 -5.66
CA THR A 220 -17.63 -10.05 -4.50
C THR A 220 -18.47 -11.32 -4.50
N GLU A 221 -17.82 -12.47 -4.41
CA GLU A 221 -18.45 -13.79 -4.39
C GLU A 221 -18.89 -14.14 -2.95
N PRO A 222 -19.86 -15.06 -2.75
CA PRO A 222 -20.35 -15.44 -1.42
C PRO A 222 -19.27 -15.86 -0.41
N GLU A 223 -18.19 -16.48 -0.90
CA GLU A 223 -16.98 -16.91 -0.20
C GLU A 223 -16.00 -15.78 0.13
N GLY A 224 -16.27 -14.54 -0.31
CA GLY A 224 -15.37 -13.38 -0.17
C GLY A 224 -14.39 -13.20 -1.34
N GLY A 225 -14.42 -14.09 -2.33
CA GLY A 225 -13.63 -14.00 -3.56
C GLY A 225 -13.94 -12.74 -4.39
N LEU A 226 -13.01 -12.37 -5.28
CA LEU A 226 -13.14 -11.21 -6.17
C LEU A 226 -13.14 -11.66 -7.63
N ALA A 227 -14.32 -11.71 -8.25
CA ALA A 227 -14.49 -12.08 -9.66
C ALA A 227 -14.57 -10.85 -10.57
N ALA A 228 -13.99 -10.93 -11.77
CA ALA A 228 -14.11 -9.89 -12.79
C ALA A 228 -15.59 -9.67 -13.20
N VAL A 229 -15.92 -8.44 -13.60
CA VAL A 229 -17.18 -8.16 -14.31
C VAL A 229 -17.03 -8.51 -15.79
N SER A 230 -17.71 -9.59 -16.16
CA SER A 230 -17.97 -10.07 -17.52
C SER A 230 -19.25 -9.44 -18.10
#